data_AF-A0A6B2E4H4-F1
#
_entry.id   AF-A0A6B2E4H4-F1
#
_cell.length_a   1.000
_cell.length_b   1.000
_cell.length_c   1.000
_cell.angle_alpha   90.00
_cell.angle_beta   90.00
_cell.angle_gamma   90.00
#
_symmetry.space_group_name_H-M   'P 1'
#
loop_
_entity.id
_entity.type
_entity.pdbx_description
1 polymer ?
#
loop_
_entity_poly.entity_id
_entity_poly.type
_entity_poly.pdbx_seq_one_letter_code
_entity_poly.pdbx_strand_id
1 'polypeptide(L)'
;MIELVLADRCIACDKCVQVCPSDVFDAVPDAPPSIARQSDCQTCFLCELYCPVDALFVDPDCRTPVAVDETAVRASDWPAQYRRDSGWGRSRRTHANESWRMSDIFAAARALGQETP
;
A
#
# COMPACT_ATOMS: atom_id res chain seq x y z
N MET A 1 -8.08 0.54 3.02
CA MET A 1 -8.13 1.61 2.00
C MET A 1 -7.06 2.65 2.30
N ILE A 2 -6.83 3.66 1.44
CA ILE A 2 -5.92 4.75 1.81
C ILE A 2 -6.54 5.52 2.99
N GLU A 3 -5.80 5.69 4.07
CA GLU A 3 -6.31 6.36 5.28
C GLU A 3 -5.52 7.61 5.66
N LEU A 4 -4.22 7.64 5.35
CA LEU A 4 -3.34 8.71 5.83
C LEU A 4 -2.24 9.07 4.83
N VAL A 5 -2.04 10.38 4.68
CA VAL A 5 -0.86 10.98 4.02
C VAL A 5 -0.01 11.64 5.10
N LEU A 6 1.22 11.16 5.30
CA LEU A 6 2.20 11.76 6.20
C LEU A 6 2.76 13.04 5.56
N ALA A 7 2.16 14.18 5.90
CA ALA A 7 2.42 15.46 5.23
C ALA A 7 3.89 15.90 5.32
N ASP A 8 4.56 15.67 6.45
CA ASP A 8 5.97 15.97 6.68
C ASP A 8 6.94 15.14 5.82
N ARG A 9 6.53 13.96 5.37
CA ARG A 9 7.33 13.11 4.47
C ARG A 9 7.05 13.40 3.00
N CYS A 10 5.85 13.87 2.68
CA CYS A 10 5.43 14.07 1.31
C CYS A 10 6.24 15.18 0.63
N ILE A 11 6.68 14.92 -0.60
CA ILE A 11 7.46 15.86 -1.42
C ILE A 11 6.64 16.44 -2.60
N ALA A 12 5.30 16.40 -2.52
CA ALA A 12 4.38 16.94 -3.52
C ALA A 12 4.70 16.51 -4.98
N CYS A 13 5.04 15.24 -5.19
CA CYS A 13 5.45 14.73 -6.51
C CYS A 13 4.32 14.13 -7.36
N ASP A 14 3.10 14.05 -6.81
CA ASP A 14 1.87 13.56 -7.46
C ASP A 14 1.89 12.17 -8.11
N LYS A 15 2.92 11.35 -7.86
CA LYS A 15 2.95 9.96 -8.36
C LYS A 15 1.74 9.15 -7.91
N CYS A 16 1.27 9.34 -6.67
CA CYS A 16 0.07 8.66 -6.18
C CYS A 16 -1.21 9.08 -6.90
N VAL A 17 -1.30 10.33 -7.35
CA VAL A 17 -2.38 10.81 -8.22
C VAL A 17 -2.30 10.09 -9.56
N GLN A 18 -1.11 10.05 -10.17
CA GLN A 18 -0.89 9.44 -11.49
C GLN A 18 -1.14 7.92 -11.54
N VAL A 19 -0.78 7.19 -10.47
CA VAL A 19 -0.85 5.73 -10.45
C VAL A 19 -2.16 5.18 -9.90
N CYS A 20 -3.04 6.02 -9.34
CA CYS A 20 -4.30 5.56 -8.77
C CYS A 20 -5.29 5.22 -9.88
N PRO A 21 -5.69 3.94 -10.06
CA PRO A 21 -6.60 3.56 -11.14
C PRO A 21 -8.05 4.02 -10.89
N SER A 22 -8.37 4.37 -9.65
CA SER A 22 -9.70 4.81 -9.21
C SER A 22 -9.74 6.30 -8.90
N ASP A 23 -8.71 7.05 -9.28
CA ASP A 23 -8.65 8.51 -9.14
C ASP A 23 -8.94 9.03 -7.72
N VAL A 24 -8.46 8.34 -6.67
CA VAL A 24 -8.79 8.63 -5.27
C VAL A 24 -8.25 9.99 -4.79
N PHE A 25 -7.19 10.50 -5.41
CA PHE A 25 -6.44 11.66 -4.95
C PHE A 25 -6.68 12.88 -5.85
N ASP A 26 -6.86 14.05 -5.24
CA ASP A 26 -6.76 15.33 -5.94
C ASP A 26 -5.39 15.97 -5.68
N ALA A 27 -4.70 16.38 -6.75
CA ALA A 27 -3.45 17.13 -6.64
C ALA A 27 -3.70 18.51 -6.01
N VAL A 28 -2.80 18.91 -5.11
CA VAL A 28 -2.85 20.21 -4.44
C VAL A 28 -1.54 20.94 -4.72
N PRO A 29 -1.57 22.18 -5.26
CA PRO A 29 -0.34 22.93 -5.55
C PRO A 29 0.56 23.07 -4.31
N ASP A 30 1.83 22.72 -4.46
CA ASP A 30 2.88 22.83 -3.44
C ASP A 30 2.55 22.14 -2.10
N ALA A 31 1.66 21.14 -2.11
CA ALA A 31 1.20 20.47 -0.90
C ALA A 31 0.98 18.96 -1.15
N PRO A 32 0.84 18.15 -0.08
CA PRO A 32 0.41 16.77 -0.22
C PRO A 32 -0.96 16.69 -0.91
N PRO A 33 -1.20 15.65 -1.72
CA PRO A 33 -2.50 15.46 -2.36
C PRO A 33 -3.57 15.18 -1.32
N SER A 34 -4.79 15.60 -1.60
CA SER A 34 -5.94 15.30 -0.75
C SER A 34 -6.54 13.95 -1.10
N ILE A 35 -7.01 13.20 -0.10
CA ILE A 35 -7.78 11.97 -0.30
C ILE A 35 -9.23 12.40 -0.56
N ALA A 36 -9.59 12.55 -1.83
CA ALA A 36 -10.87 13.14 -2.22
C ALA A 36 -12.00 12.11 -2.35
N ARG A 37 -11.66 10.87 -2.74
CA ARG A 37 -12.62 9.78 -3.03
C ARG A 37 -12.22 8.50 -2.33
N GLN A 38 -12.06 8.55 -1.01
CA GLN A 38 -11.57 7.42 -0.21
C GLN A 38 -12.36 6.12 -0.44
N SER A 39 -13.68 6.21 -0.56
CA SER A 39 -14.60 5.10 -0.82
C SER A 39 -14.28 4.30 -2.09
N ASP A 40 -13.59 4.92 -3.04
CA ASP A 40 -13.29 4.32 -4.34
C ASP A 40 -11.97 3.53 -4.29
N CYS A 41 -11.24 3.62 -3.17
CA CYS A 41 -9.97 2.94 -2.99
C CYS A 41 -10.13 1.41 -2.95
N GLN A 42 -9.60 0.75 -3.98
CA GLN A 42 -9.60 -0.71 -4.09
C GLN A 42 -8.51 -1.39 -3.25
N THR A 43 -7.78 -0.66 -2.40
CA THR A 43 -6.70 -1.20 -1.55
C THR A 43 -5.67 -1.99 -2.38
N CYS A 44 -5.31 -1.45 -3.54
CA CYS A 44 -4.34 -2.06 -4.45
C CYS A 44 -2.87 -1.74 -4.10
N PHE A 45 -2.64 -0.85 -3.13
CA PHE A 45 -1.32 -0.40 -2.65
C PHE A 45 -0.40 0.24 -3.71
N LEU A 46 -0.90 0.57 -4.91
CA LEU A 46 -0.08 1.23 -5.94
C LEU A 46 0.48 2.58 -5.46
N CYS A 47 -0.32 3.35 -4.73
CA CYS A 47 0.13 4.62 -4.19
C CYS A 47 1.31 4.44 -3.20
N GLU A 48 1.26 3.41 -2.35
CA GLU A 48 2.38 3.03 -1.48
C GLU A 48 3.61 2.58 -2.27
N LEU A 49 3.43 1.67 -3.24
CA LEU A 49 4.51 1.15 -4.08
C LEU A 49 5.30 2.24 -4.82
N TYR A 50 4.59 3.25 -5.33
CA TYR A 50 5.16 4.31 -6.15
C TYR A 50 5.55 5.56 -5.35
N CYS A 51 5.20 5.64 -4.07
CA CYS A 51 5.66 6.73 -3.20
C CYS A 51 7.17 6.61 -2.97
N PRO A 52 7.99 7.60 -3.39
CA PRO A 52 9.43 7.52 -3.23
C PRO A 52 9.88 7.68 -1.77
N VAL A 53 9.02 8.26 -0.92
CA VAL A 53 9.32 8.73 0.44
C VAL A 53 8.46 8.05 1.51
N ASP A 54 7.73 6.98 1.15
CA ASP A 54 6.87 6.19 2.06
C ASP A 54 5.97 7.08 2.94
N ALA A 55 5.15 7.91 2.28
CA ALA A 55 4.25 8.87 2.92
C ALA A 55 2.78 8.43 2.94
N LEU A 56 2.42 7.29 2.34
CA LEU A 56 1.02 6.92 2.06
C LEU A 56 0.64 5.62 2.74
N PHE A 57 -0.12 5.72 3.84
CA PHE A 57 -0.59 4.56 4.59
C PHE A 57 -1.93 4.06 4.06
N VAL A 58 -1.93 2.79 3.65
CA VAL A 58 -3.09 2.06 3.16
C VAL A 58 -3.41 0.95 4.15
N ASP A 59 -4.58 1.01 4.77
CA ASP A 59 -5.12 -0.10 5.58
C ASP A 59 -5.56 -1.27 4.66
N PRO A 60 -5.46 -2.54 5.07
CA PRO A 60 -5.95 -3.66 4.28
C PRO A 60 -7.48 -3.77 4.14
N ASP A 61 -8.29 -3.16 5.02
CA ASP A 61 -9.75 -3.16 4.89
C ASP A 61 -10.20 -2.22 3.76
N CYS A 62 -10.73 -2.77 2.67
CA CYS A 62 -11.18 -1.99 1.51
C CYS A 62 -12.61 -1.46 1.62
N ARG A 63 -13.32 -1.73 2.72
CA ARG A 63 -14.75 -1.41 2.87
C ARG A 63 -15.02 -0.40 3.96
N THR A 64 -14.30 -0.51 5.07
CA THR A 64 -14.59 0.29 6.26
C THR A 64 -13.43 1.26 6.50
N PRO A 65 -13.67 2.58 6.46
CA PRO A 65 -12.69 3.55 6.90
C PRO A 65 -12.34 3.31 8.37
N VAL A 66 -11.05 3.36 8.68
CA VAL A 66 -10.57 3.17 10.06
C VAL A 66 -9.95 4.46 10.60
N ALA A 67 -10.18 4.73 11.88
CA ALA A 67 -9.48 5.83 12.54
C ALA A 67 -7.99 5.46 12.66
N VAL A 68 -7.12 6.30 12.10
CA VAL A 68 -5.67 6.08 12.11
C VAL A 68 -5.01 6.98 13.14
N ASP A 69 -4.21 6.37 14.03
CA ASP A 69 -3.24 7.09 14.83
C ASP A 69 -1.92 7.23 14.06
N GLU A 70 -1.63 8.44 13.62
CA GLU A 70 -0.41 8.77 12.91
C GLU A 70 0.86 8.40 13.71
N THR A 71 0.84 8.53 15.03
CA THR A 71 1.99 8.19 15.88
C THR A 71 2.25 6.69 15.85
N ALA A 72 1.20 5.88 15.91
CA ALA A 72 1.29 4.44 15.80
C ALA A 72 1.80 3.99 14.42
N VAL A 73 1.32 4.62 13.34
CA VAL A 73 1.82 4.35 11.98
C VAL A 73 3.32 4.64 11.90
N ARG A 74 3.77 5.79 12.41
CA ARG A 74 5.20 6.18 12.39
C ARG A 74 6.09 5.26 13.21
N ALA A 75 5.58 4.69 14.29
CA ALA A 75 6.30 3.78 15.17
C ALA A 75 6.41 2.34 14.62
N SER A 76 5.83 2.09 13.44
CA SER A 76 5.73 0.76 12.84
C SER A 76 6.51 0.67 11.53
N ASP A 77 6.41 -0.50 10.88
CA ASP A 77 6.92 -0.74 9.54
C ASP A 77 6.11 -0.06 8.42
N TRP A 78 4.96 0.53 8.76
CA TRP A 78 4.10 1.25 7.85
C TRP A 78 4.57 2.70 7.63
N PRO A 79 4.30 3.30 6.46
CA PRO A 79 3.61 2.72 5.31
C PRO A 79 4.59 2.17 4.26
N ALA A 80 5.70 1.54 4.67
CA ALA A 80 6.69 1.01 3.73
C ALA A 80 6.59 -0.50 3.54
N GLN A 81 5.73 -1.16 4.33
CA GLN A 81 5.68 -2.61 4.47
C GLN A 81 5.40 -3.30 3.14
N TYR A 82 4.35 -2.91 2.41
CA TYR A 82 3.97 -3.61 1.19
C TYR A 82 5.04 -3.49 0.11
N ARG A 83 5.58 -2.29 -0.10
CA ARG A 83 6.68 -2.05 -1.05
C ARG A 83 7.94 -2.85 -0.68
N ARG A 84 8.23 -2.97 0.60
CA ARG A 84 9.35 -3.74 1.11
C ARG A 84 9.16 -5.22 0.85
N ASP A 85 8.06 -5.78 1.32
CA ASP A 85 7.82 -7.22 1.31
C ASP A 85 7.54 -7.76 -0.11
N SER A 86 7.04 -6.91 -1.01
CA SER A 86 6.89 -7.24 -2.43
C SER A 86 8.20 -7.18 -3.22
N GLY A 87 9.31 -6.75 -2.60
CA GLY A 87 10.59 -6.53 -3.28
C GLY A 87 10.47 -5.50 -4.40
N TRP A 88 9.71 -4.42 -4.23
CA TRP A 88 9.51 -3.41 -5.27
C TRP A 88 10.53 -2.26 -5.20
N GLY A 89 10.92 -1.73 -6.37
CA GLY A 89 11.82 -0.58 -6.48
C GLY A 89 13.12 -0.77 -5.69
N ARG A 90 13.40 0.15 -4.75
CA ARG A 90 14.62 0.11 -3.92
C ARG A 90 14.73 -1.14 -3.03
N SER A 91 13.60 -1.79 -2.71
CA SER A 91 13.59 -2.99 -1.88
C SER A 91 14.05 -4.24 -2.61
N ARG A 92 14.15 -4.24 -3.95
CA ARG A 92 14.70 -5.36 -4.75
C ARG A 92 16.09 -5.84 -4.31
N ARG A 93 16.86 -4.96 -3.67
CA ARG A 93 18.21 -5.27 -3.19
C ARG A 93 18.23 -6.05 -1.87
N THR A 94 17.15 -5.98 -1.09
CA THR A 94 17.08 -6.57 0.25
C THR A 94 15.93 -7.57 0.40
N HIS A 95 14.92 -7.51 -0.48
CA HIS A 95 13.73 -8.36 -0.48
C HIS A 95 13.50 -8.87 -1.90
N ALA A 96 13.52 -10.19 -2.05
CA ALA A 96 13.24 -10.83 -3.32
C ALA A 96 11.72 -10.77 -3.61
N ASN A 97 11.37 -10.50 -4.86
CA ASN A 97 9.98 -10.64 -5.30
C ASN A 97 9.70 -12.13 -5.54
N GLU A 98 8.94 -12.73 -4.64
CA GLU A 98 8.58 -14.15 -4.67
C GLU A 98 7.11 -14.36 -5.08
N SER A 99 6.46 -13.38 -5.72
CA SER A 99 5.04 -13.48 -6.07
C SER A 99 4.75 -14.61 -7.07
N TRP A 100 5.77 -15.08 -7.80
CA TRP A 100 5.68 -16.24 -8.69
C TRP A 100 5.50 -17.57 -7.94
N ARG A 101 5.86 -17.66 -6.65
CA ARG A 101 5.70 -18.87 -5.81
C ARG A 101 4.27 -19.09 -5.33
N MET A 102 3.37 -18.14 -5.60
CA MET A 102 1.98 -18.20 -5.14
C MET A 102 1.25 -19.44 -5.69
N SER A 103 1.60 -19.89 -6.89
CA SER A 103 1.11 -21.15 -7.47
C SER A 103 1.48 -22.37 -6.62
N ASP A 104 2.73 -22.45 -6.15
CA ASP A 104 3.21 -23.56 -5.32
C ASP A 104 2.53 -23.56 -3.94
N ILE A 105 2.34 -22.37 -3.37
CA ILE A 105 1.63 -22.20 -2.09
C ILE A 105 0.17 -22.68 -2.23
N PHE A 106 -0.53 -22.29 -3.30
CA PHE A 106 -1.90 -22.73 -3.54
C PHE A 106 -2.00 -24.23 -3.83
N ALA A 107 -1.01 -24.81 -4.52
CA ALA A 107 -0.92 -26.25 -4.71
C ALA A 107 -0.76 -26.98 -3.38
N ALA A 108 0.13 -26.50 -2.51
CA ALA A 108 0.34 -27.08 -1.18
C ALA A 108 -0.90 -26.97 -0.28
N ALA A 109 -1.55 -25.80 -0.25
CA ALA A 109 -2.77 -25.59 0.53
C ALA A 109 -3.91 -26.51 0.08
N ARG A 110 -4.05 -26.75 -1.23
CA ARG A 110 -5.04 -27.70 -1.76
C ARG A 110 -4.77 -29.12 -1.30
N ALA A 111 -3.52 -29.57 -1.30
CA ALA A 111 -3.17 -30.90 -0.81
C ALA A 111 -3.53 -31.07 0.68
N LEU A 112 -3.18 -30.09 1.53
CA LEU A 112 -3.51 -30.10 2.95
C LEU A 112 -5.04 -30.12 3.21
N GLY A 113 -5.81 -29.39 2.41
CA GLY A 113 -7.27 -29.38 2.52
C GLY A 113 -7.94 -30.70 2.11
N GLN A 114 -7.26 -31.52 1.30
CA GLN A 114 -7.74 -32.87 0.92
C GLN A 114 -7.40 -33.94 1.97
N GLU A 115 -6.43 -33.67 2.84
CA GLU A 115 -6.02 -34.55 3.93
C GLU A 115 -6.82 -34.31 5.23
N THR A 116 -7.62 -33.24 5.27
CA THR A 116 -8.51 -32.94 6.41
C THR A 116 -9.85 -33.66 6.21
N PRO A 117 -10.26 -34.57 7.11
CA PRO A 117 -11.46 -35.40 6.95
C PRO A 117 -12.78 -34.62 6.99
#